data_AF-A0A7V9NTV2-F1
#
_entry.id   AF-A0A7V9NTV2-F1
#
_cell.length_a   1.000
_cell.length_b   1.000
_cell.length_c   1.000
_cell.angle_alpha   90.00
_cell.angle_beta   90.00
_cell.angle_gamma   90.00
#
_symmetry.space_group_name_H-M   'P 1'
#
loop_
_entity.id
_entity.type
_entity.pdbx_description
1 polymer ?
#
loop_
_entity_poly.entity_id
_entity_poly.type
_entity_poly.pdbx_seq_one_letter_code
_entity_poly.pdbx_strand_id
1 'polypeptide(L)' 'MSFKKALNDVIREGARAGSRREFRTPVASLGQPAVSLDRALALAAELEDDELTARIRDRK' A
#
# COMPACT_ATOMS: atom_id res chain seq x y z
N MET A 1 29.24 -27.60 1.20
CA MET A 1 28.06 -26.70 1.11
C MET A 1 26.99 -27.20 2.07
N SER A 2 26.21 -26.31 2.69
CA SER A 2 25.11 -26.72 3.57
C SER A 2 23.81 -26.96 2.78
N PHE A 3 22.96 -27.87 3.26
CA PHE A 3 21.64 -28.16 2.67
C PHE A 3 20.79 -26.90 2.50
N LYS A 4 20.79 -26.02 3.51
CA LYS A 4 20.09 -24.73 3.46
C LYS A 4 20.57 -23.85 2.30
N LYS A 5 21.87 -23.87 1.98
CA LYS A 5 22.42 -23.09 0.87
C LYS A 5 21.94 -23.67 -0.46
N ALA A 6 22.09 -24.99 -0.65
CA ALA A 6 21.64 -25.68 -1.86
C ALA A 6 20.14 -25.50 -2.11
N LEU A 7 19.30 -25.60 -1.08
CA LEU A 7 17.86 -25.41 -1.18
C LEU A 7 17.50 -23.96 -1.59
N ASN A 8 18.15 -22.97 -0.98
CA ASN A 8 17.91 -21.57 -1.32
C ASN A 8 18.35 -21.24 -2.75
N ASP A 9 19.44 -21.85 -3.22
CA ASP A 9 19.96 -21.63 -4.56
C ASP A 9 18.96 -22.17 -5.60
N VAL A 10 18.44 -23.39 -5.41
CA VAL A 10 17.41 -24.00 -6.28
C VAL A 10 16.12 -23.18 -6.31
N ILE A 11 15.63 -22.70 -5.16
CA ILE A 11 14.42 -21.86 -5.10
C ILE A 11 14.59 -20.56 -5.88
N ARG A 12 15.75 -19.90 -5.73
CA ARG A 12 16.04 -18.63 -6.40
C ARG A 12 16.22 -18.81 -7.91
N GLU A 13 16.82 -19.90 -8.33
CA GLU A 13 16.94 -20.26 -9.74
C GLU A 13 15.57 -20.52 -10.37
N GLY A 14 14.71 -21.30 -9.70
CA GLY A 14 13.34 -21.54 -10.15
C GLY A 14 12.47 -20.28 -10.19
N ALA A 15 12.65 -19.36 -9.24
CA ALA A 15 11.91 -18.09 -9.20
C ALA A 15 12.30 -17.10 -10.31
N ARG A 16 13.49 -17.25 -10.90
CA ARG A 16 13.98 -16.41 -12.00
C ARG A 16 13.52 -16.90 -13.38
N ALA A 17 13.03 -18.13 -13.50
CA ALA A 17 12.72 -18.78 -14.78
C ALA A 17 11.41 -18.31 -15.44
N GLY A 18 10.69 -17.35 -14.84
CA GLY A 18 9.58 -16.68 -15.49
C GLY A 18 9.99 -15.28 -15.93
N SER A 19 9.81 -14.94 -17.21
CA SER A 19 9.77 -13.53 -17.59
C SER A 19 8.72 -12.87 -16.69
N ARG A 20 9.14 -11.95 -15.81
CA ARG A 20 8.20 -11.18 -15.00
C ARG A 20 7.34 -10.39 -15.97
N ARG A 21 6.17 -10.91 -16.29
CA ARG A 21 5.23 -10.25 -17.19
C ARG A 21 4.93 -8.90 -16.55
N GLU A 22 5.17 -7.82 -17.27
CA GLU A 22 4.81 -6.49 -16.79
C GLU A 22 3.32 -6.49 -16.49
N PHE A 23 2.98 -6.54 -15.20
CA PHE A 23 1.62 -6.35 -14.77
C PHE A 23 1.33 -4.86 -14.81
N ARG A 24 0.28 -4.48 -15.53
CA ARG A 24 -0.24 -3.11 -15.55
C ARG A 24 -1.65 -3.12 -15.00
N THR A 25 -1.90 -2.28 -14.00
CA THR A 25 -3.26 -2.02 -13.54
C THR A 25 -3.93 -1.07 -14.53
N PRO A 26 -5.05 -1.44 -15.17
CA PRO A 26 -5.76 -0.53 -16.06
C PRO A 26 -6.30 0.67 -15.29
N VAL A 27 -6.22 1.86 -15.89
CA VAL A 27 -6.83 3.08 -15.35
C VAL A 27 -8.26 3.19 -15.90
N ALA A 28 -9.22 3.49 -15.03
CA ALA A 28 -10.58 3.81 -15.40
C ALA A 28 -10.89 5.28 -15.10
N SER A 29 -11.61 5.95 -16.01
CA SER A 29 -12.10 7.30 -15.77
C SER A 29 -13.22 7.24 -14.72
N LEU A 30 -13.05 7.97 -13.62
CA LEU A 30 -14.07 8.08 -12.56
C LEU A 30 -15.09 9.20 -12.85
N GLY A 31 -14.97 9.88 -13.99
CA GLY A 31 -15.83 11.00 -14.36
C GLY A 31 -15.58 12.24 -13.50
N GLN A 32 -16.59 13.13 -13.45
CA GLN A 32 -16.56 14.31 -12.60
C GLN A 32 -17.07 13.96 -11.19
N PRO A 33 -16.45 14.45 -10.11
CA PRO A 33 -16.95 14.26 -8.77
C PRO A 33 -18.39 14.79 -8.63
N ALA A 34 -19.30 13.94 -8.15
CA ALA A 34 -20.68 14.35 -7.87
C ALA A 34 -20.80 15.24 -6.60
N VAL A 35 -19.75 15.28 -5.79
CA VAL A 35 -19.64 16.07 -4.55
C VAL A 35 -18.25 16.72 -4.47
N SER A 36 -18.15 17.87 -3.79
CA SER A 36 -16.87 18.54 -3.56
C SER A 36 -15.98 17.67 -2.65
N LEU A 37 -14.96 17.04 -3.25
CA LEU A 37 -13.97 16.24 -2.53
C LEU A 37 -13.05 17.11 -1.67
N ASP A 38 -12.85 18.38 -2.03
CA ASP A 38 -12.03 19.30 -1.24
C ASP A 38 -12.57 19.46 0.18
N ARG A 39 -13.90 19.56 0.33
CA ARG A 39 -14.55 19.61 1.65
C ARG A 39 -14.46 18.27 2.38
N ALA A 40 -14.60 17.16 1.66
CA ALA A 40 -14.51 15.83 2.26
C ALA A 40 -13.09 15.51 2.77
N LEU A 41 -12.06 15.90 2.01
CA LEU A 41 -10.66 15.75 2.38
C LEU A 41 -10.28 16.67 3.54
N ALA A 42 -10.75 17.93 3.52
CA ALA A 42 -10.54 18.86 4.63
C ALA A 42 -11.17 18.34 5.93
N LEU A 43 -12.43 17.88 5.87
CA LEU A 43 -13.11 17.29 7.02
C LEU A 43 -12.41 16.03 7.53
N ALA A 44 -11.94 15.17 6.63
CA ALA A 44 -11.21 13.96 7.00
C ALA A 44 -9.89 14.28 7.75
N ALA A 45 -9.16 15.30 7.29
CA ALA A 45 -7.94 15.76 7.94
C ALA A 45 -8.22 16.34 9.34
N GLU A 46 -9.25 17.16 9.49
CA GLU A 46 -9.66 17.71 10.79
C GLU A 46 -10.02 16.59 11.79
N LEU A 47 -10.79 15.59 11.36
CA LEU A 47 -11.16 14.45 12.21
C LEU A 47 -9.96 13.59 12.62
N GLU A 48 -8.98 13.41 11.73
CA GLU A 48 -7.75 12.66 12.04
C GLU A 48 -6.88 13.39 13.09
N ASP A 49 -6.74 14.71 12.95
CA ASP A 49 -5.97 15.55 13.89
C ASP A 49 -6.60 15.55 15.30
N ASP A 50 -7.94 15.60 15.38
CA ASP A 50 -8.67 15.52 16.64
C ASP A 50 -8.45 14.17 17.34
N GLU A 51 -8.58 13.06 16.61
CA GLU A 51 -8.32 11.70 17.12
C GLU A 51 -6.86 11.53 17.56
N LEU A 52 -5.91 12.03 16.78
CA LEU A 52 -4.49 11.97 17.12
C LEU A 52 -4.20 12.73 18.42
N THR A 53 -4.79 13.91 18.57
CA THR A 53 -4.67 14.74 19.78
C THR A 53 -5.27 14.03 21.01
N ALA A 54 -6.44 13.41 20.87
CA ALA A 54 -7.05 12.62 21.93
C ALA A 54 -6.13 11.48 22.39
N ARG A 55 -5.59 10.69 21.46
CA ARG A 55 -4.67 9.58 21.78
C ARG A 55 -3.37 10.03 22.44
N ILE A 56 -2.84 11.20 22.06
CA ILE A 56 -1.64 11.77 22.69
C ILE A 56 -1.94 12.15 24.15
N ARG A 57 -3.14 12.67 24.44
CA ARG A 57 -3.55 13.00 25.80
C ARG A 57 -3.73 11.75 26.66
N ASP A 58 -4.36 10.71 26.11
CA ASP A 58 -4.57 9.43 26.82
C ASP A 58 -3.28 8.66 27.12
N ARG A 59 -2.18 8.99 26.42
CA ARG A 59 -0.86 8.39 26.60
C ARG A 59 0.02 9.09 27.65
N LYS A 60 -0.43 10.21 28.24
CA LYS A 60 0.28 10.92 29.32
C LYS A 60 -0.28 10.54 30.68
#